data_AF-E9I555-F1
#
_entry.id   AF-E9I555-F1
#
_cell.length_a   1.000
_cell.length_b   1.000
_cell.length_c   1.000
_cell.angle_alpha   90.00
_cell.angle_beta   90.00
_cell.angle_gamma   90.00
#
_symmetry.space_group_name_H-M   'P 1'
#
loop_
_entity.id
_entity.type
_entity.pdbx_description
1 polymer ?
#
loop_
_entity_poly.entity_id
_entity_poly.type
_entity_poly.pdbx_seq_one_letter_code
_entity_poly.pdbx_strand_id
1 'polypeptide(L)' 'GWGDGNRGVIFVNGFNIGRYSGIGPTKTLYIPAPLLNRGDNTILVWSLFEPVTTITFSDQLDLGK' A
#
# COMPACT_ATOMS: atom_id res chain seq x y z
N GLY A 1 3.53 -5.04 -8.50
CA GLY A 1 4.96 -4.83 -8.76
C GLY A 1 5.17 -3.36 -8.98
N TRP A 2 5.80 -2.67 -8.02
CA TRP A 2 5.77 -1.22 -7.97
C TRP A 2 6.68 -0.56 -9.02
N GLY A 3 7.68 -1.26 -9.56
CA GLY A 3 8.69 -0.66 -10.44
C GLY A 3 9.66 0.23 -9.65
N ASP A 4 10.95 0.20 -9.98
CA ASP A 4 12.01 0.77 -9.12
C ASP A 4 11.84 2.27 -8.84
N GLY A 5 11.16 3.01 -9.72
CA GLY A 5 10.89 4.44 -9.54
C GLY A 5 9.73 4.78 -8.61
N ASN A 6 8.77 3.86 -8.41
CA ASN A 6 7.46 4.20 -7.85
C ASN A 6 7.49 4.29 -6.33
N ARG A 7 7.01 5.42 -5.82
CA ARG A 7 7.04 5.77 -4.40
C ARG A 7 5.82 6.61 -4.09
N GLY A 8 5.33 6.50 -2.85
CA GLY A 8 4.12 7.20 -2.47
C GLY A 8 3.66 6.87 -1.07
N VAL A 9 2.40 7.20 -0.78
CA VAL A 9 1.72 6.93 0.50
C VAL A 9 0.36 6.32 0.26
N ILE A 10 -0.10 5.49 1.20
CA ILE A 10 -1.41 4.84 1.14
C ILE A 10 -2.24 5.25 2.35
N PHE A 11 -3.53 5.47 2.11
CA PHE A 11 -4.53 5.68 3.15
C PHE A 11 -5.60 4.60 3.08
N VAL A 12 -6.05 4.15 4.25
CA VAL A 12 -7.16 3.22 4.41
C VAL A 12 -8.22 3.91 5.27
N ASN A 13 -9.41 4.12 4.73
CA ASN A 13 -10.52 4.80 5.41
C ASN A 13 -10.11 6.15 6.03
N GLY A 14 -9.27 6.92 5.33
CA GLY A 14 -8.76 8.23 5.76
C GLY A 14 -7.52 8.18 6.64
N PHE A 15 -7.06 7.00 7.09
CA PHE A 15 -5.86 6.85 7.90
C PHE A 15 -4.62 6.55 7.05
N ASN A 16 -3.55 7.32 7.23
CA ASN A 16 -2.28 7.08 6.55
C ASN A 16 -1.59 5.83 7.13
N ILE A 17 -1.43 4.78 6.32
CA ILE A 17 -0.79 3.52 6.73
C ILE A 17 0.71 3.46 6.42
N GLY A 18 1.26 4.49 5.79
CA GLY A 18 2.68 4.65 5.56
C GLY A 18 3.09 4.81 4.10
N ARG A 19 4.40 4.70 3.88
CA ARG A 19 5.06 4.92 2.59
C ARG A 19 5.38 3.60 1.90
N TYR A 20 5.14 3.52 0.59
CA TYR A 20 5.64 2.43 -0.24
C TYR A 20 6.83 2.92 -1.10
N SER A 21 7.73 1.99 -1.45
CA SER A 21 8.84 2.24 -2.37
C SER A 21 9.13 1.00 -3.19
N GLY A 22 9.18 1.15 -4.51
CA GLY A 22 9.53 0.07 -5.43
C GLY A 22 10.96 -0.43 -5.28
N ILE A 23 11.87 0.40 -4.76
CA ILE A 23 13.27 0.04 -4.49
C ILE A 23 13.36 -1.06 -3.41
N GLY A 24 12.41 -1.13 -2.47
CA GLY A 24 12.43 -2.13 -1.37
C GLY A 24 13.33 -1.73 -0.18
N PRO A 25 13.58 -2.65 0.78
CA PRO A 25 13.29 -4.08 0.72
C PRO A 25 11.81 -4.41 0.97
N THR A 26 11.11 -3.63 1.78
CA THR A 26 9.68 -3.82 2.05
C THR A 26 8.83 -3.65 0.79
N LYS A 27 8.05 -4.69 0.44
CA LYS A 27 7.17 -4.69 -0.74
C LYS A 27 5.67 -4.64 -0.37
N THR A 28 5.32 -4.87 0.89
CA THR A 28 3.95 -4.77 1.42
C THR A 28 3.80 -3.75 2.54
N LEU A 29 2.61 -3.17 2.68
CA LEU A 29 2.23 -2.33 3.83
C LEU A 29 1.18 -3.07 4.67
N TYR A 30 1.39 -3.11 5.98
CA TYR A 30 0.44 -3.72 6.90
C TYR A 30 -0.80 -2.84 7.07
N ILE A 31 -1.97 -3.45 7.05
CA ILE A 31 -3.25 -2.81 7.35
C ILE A 31 -3.77 -3.39 8.67
N PRO A 32 -3.73 -2.60 9.76
CA PRO A 32 -4.34 -3.02 11.01
C PRO A 32 -5.83 -3.30 10.85
N ALA A 33 -6.30 -4.43 11.39
CA ALA A 33 -7.71 -4.82 11.36
C ALA A 33 -8.67 -3.71 11.86
N PRO A 34 -8.33 -2.90 12.89
CA PRO A 34 -9.21 -1.82 13.33
C PRO A 34 -9.45 -0.69 12.32
N LEU A 35 -8.61 -0.59 11.28
CA LEU A 35 -8.83 0.40 10.21
C LEU A 35 -9.86 -0.06 9.18
N LEU A 36 -10.28 -1.33 9.21
CA LEU A 36 -11.22 -1.90 8.24
C LEU A 36 -12.65 -1.91 8.78
N ASN A 37 -13.59 -1.63 7.87
CA ASN A 37 -15.03 -1.75 8.12
C ASN A 37 -15.54 -3.09 7.56
N ARG A 38 -16.62 -3.61 8.17
CA ARG A 38 -17.44 -4.63 7.51
C ARG A 38 -18.17 -3.97 6.34
N GLY A 39 -17.98 -4.50 5.13
CA GLY A 39 -18.51 -3.91 3.90
C GLY A 39 -17.46 -3.05 3.20
N ASP A 40 -17.85 -1.84 2.79
CA ASP A 40 -17.03 -1.00 1.93
C ASP A 40 -15.86 -0.36 2.68
N ASN A 41 -14.72 -0.36 2.01
CA ASN A 41 -13.49 0.27 2.48
C ASN A 41 -12.93 1.15 1.38
N THR A 42 -12.46 2.34 1.74
CA THR A 42 -11.83 3.27 0.80
C THR A 42 -10.32 3.17 0.92
N ILE A 43 -9.68 2.86 -0.21
CA ILE A 43 -8.22 2.88 -0.34
C ILE A 43 -7.85 4.05 -1.21
N LEU A 44 -7.04 4.96 -0.68
CA LEU A 44 -6.50 6.08 -1.44
C LEU A 44 -4.99 5.90 -1.58
N VAL A 45 -4.52 5.84 -2.82
CA VAL A 45 -3.10 5.72 -3.14
C VAL A 45 -2.64 7.03 -3.74
N TRP A 46 -1.63 7.64 -3.14
CA TRP A 46 -0.95 8.78 -3.70
C TRP A 46 0.43 8.36 -4.19
N SER A 47 0.70 8.60 -5.48
CA SER A 47 1.96 8.26 -6.14
C SER A 47 2.70 9.52 -6.57
N LEU A 48 4.04 9.48 -6.45
CA LEU A 48 4.94 10.56 -6.85
C LEU A 48 5.23 10.62 -8.35
N PHE A 49 5.12 9.49 -9.07
CA PHE A 49 5.63 9.37 -10.44
C PHE A 49 4.56 8.81 -11.38
N GLU A 50 4.26 7.52 -11.24
CA GLU A 50 3.33 6.82 -12.12
C GLU A 50 2.04 6.44 -11.40
N PRO A 51 0.88 6.53 -12.07
CA PRO A 51 -0.39 6.14 -11.47
C PRO A 51 -0.37 4.65 -11.11
N VAL A 52 -0.89 4.35 -9.92
CA VAL A 52 -1.08 2.97 -9.47
C VAL A 52 -2.45 2.51 -9.96
N THR A 53 -2.47 1.54 -10.88
CA THR A 53 -3.70 1.03 -11.51
C THR A 53 -4.29 -0.17 -10.79
N THR A 54 -3.44 -0.92 -10.09
CA THR A 54 -3.83 -2.16 -9.41
C THR A 54 -3.16 -2.28 -8.05
N ILE A 55 -3.91 -2.74 -7.06
CA ILE A 55 -3.42 -3.13 -5.73
C ILE A 55 -3.87 -4.56 -5.41
N THR A 56 -3.09 -5.27 -4.60
CA THR A 56 -3.40 -6.64 -4.16
C THR A 56 -3.26 -6.71 -2.65
N PHE A 57 -4.24 -7.33 -1.99
CA PHE A 57 -4.17 -7.67 -0.57
C PHE A 57 -3.63 -9.09 -0.43
N SER A 58 -2.75 -9.30 0.55
CA SER A 58 -2.18 -10.61 0.87
C SER A 58 -2.16 -10.80 2.39
N ASP A 59 -2.30 -12.05 2.81
CA ASP A 59 -2.12 -12.50 4.19
C ASP A 59 -0.64 -12.79 4.53
N GLN A 60 0.27 -12.68 3.56
CA GLN A 60 1.72 -12.83 3.74
C GLN A 60 2.43 -11.48 3.71
N LEU A 61 3.40 -11.32 4.60
CA LEU A 61 4.27 -10.14 4.62
C LEU A 61 5.49 -10.37 3.71
N ASP A 62 5.70 -9.50 2.72
CA ASP A 62 6.90 -9.48 1.89
C ASP A 62 7.80 -8.30 2.28
N LEU A 63 8.85 -8.62 3.02
CA LEU A 63 9.88 -7.67 3.44
C LEU A 63 11.12 -7.68 2.53
N GLY A 64 11.11 -8.39 1.40
CA GLY A 64 12.22 -8.43 0.44
C GLY A 64 13.47 -9.13 0.97
N LYS A 65 13.35 -10.40 1.35
CA LYS A 65 14.51 -11.26 1.65
C LYS A 65 15.17 -11.80 0.38
#